data_AF-A0ABD2WHB3-F1
#
_entry.id   AF-A0ABD2WHB3-F1
#
_cell.length_a   1.000
_cell.length_b   1.000
_cell.length_c   1.000
_cell.angle_alpha   90.00
_cell.angle_beta   90.00
_cell.angle_gamma   90.00
#
_symmetry.space_group_name_H-M   'P 1'
#
loop_
_entity.id
_entity.type
_entity.pdbx_description
1 polymer ?
#
loop_
_entity_poly.entity_id
_entity_poly.type
_entity_poly.pdbx_seq_one_letter_code
_entity_poly.pdbx_strand_id
1 'polypeptide(L)'
;MTKSLMAAIISACDASMTKRGGLRRRGAVYWWTSEIADLRRSCLRARRLAQRAHGRPNEDACRASCASARRLLHAAIKTSKRLCLK
;
A
#
# COMPACT_ATOMS: atom_id res chain seq x y z
N MET A 1 -28.72 44.09 -15.84
CA MET A 1 -27.27 44.32 -15.66
C MET A 1 -26.63 43.45 -14.57
N THR A 2 -27.30 43.11 -13.47
CA THR A 2 -26.71 42.36 -12.34
C THR A 2 -26.40 40.88 -12.62
N LYS A 3 -27.17 40.22 -13.49
CA LYS A 3 -26.98 38.79 -13.80
C LYS A 3 -25.64 38.45 -14.45
N SER A 4 -25.10 39.36 -15.26
CA SER A 4 -23.82 39.15 -15.96
C SER A 4 -22.64 39.19 -14.99
N LEU A 5 -22.66 40.11 -14.02
CA LEU A 5 -21.64 40.21 -12.99
C LEU A 5 -21.62 38.96 -12.10
N MET A 6 -22.79 38.49 -11.68
CA MET A 6 -22.89 37.28 -10.85
C MET A 6 -22.39 36.03 -11.60
N ALA A 7 -22.68 35.90 -12.89
CA ALA A 7 -22.17 34.80 -13.70
C ALA A 7 -20.64 34.83 -13.86
N ALA A 8 -20.05 36.02 -14.03
CA ALA A 8 -18.60 36.18 -14.11
C ALA A 8 -17.92 35.81 -12.79
N ILE A 9 -18.50 36.22 -11.65
CA ILE A 9 -18.00 35.89 -10.32
C ILE A 9 -18.07 34.37 -10.07
N ILE A 10 -19.20 33.73 -10.40
CA ILE A 10 -19.36 32.27 -10.25
C ILE A 10 -18.32 31.52 -11.09
N SER A 11 -18.11 31.93 -12.34
CA SER A 11 -17.11 31.33 -13.23
C SER A 11 -15.68 31.44 -12.66
N ALA A 12 -15.31 32.63 -12.17
CA ALA A 12 -14.01 32.85 -11.55
C ALA A 12 -13.83 32.02 -10.27
N CYS A 13 -14.89 31.89 -9.46
CA CYS A 13 -14.90 31.06 -8.26
C CYS A 13 -14.78 29.56 -8.57
N ASP A 14 -15.51 29.04 -9.55
CA ASP A 14 -15.39 27.62 -9.94
C ASP A 14 -14.03 27.30 -10.58
N ALA A 15 -13.42 28.25 -11.30
CA ALA A 15 -12.09 28.10 -11.88
C ALA A 15 -10.98 28.12 -10.81
N SER A 16 -11.11 29.00 -9.81
CA SER A 16 -10.13 29.12 -8.71
C SER A 16 -10.29 28.04 -7.66
N MET A 17 -11.52 27.58 -7.40
CA MET A 17 -11.83 26.50 -6.47
C MET A 17 -12.07 25.19 -7.21
N THR A 18 -11.00 24.62 -7.78
CA THR A 18 -11.05 23.27 -8.35
C THR A 18 -11.51 22.29 -7.29
N LYS A 19 -12.78 21.88 -7.36
CA LYS A 19 -13.36 20.90 -6.45
C LYS A 19 -12.53 19.64 -6.56
N ARG A 20 -11.88 19.25 -5.47
CA ARG A 20 -11.09 18.01 -5.39
C ARG A 20 -11.96 16.89 -5.94
N GLY A 21 -11.61 16.38 -7.12
CA GLY A 21 -12.34 15.31 -7.78
C GLY A 21 -12.57 14.18 -6.79
N GLY A 22 -13.81 13.65 -6.77
CA GLY A 22 -14.22 12.66 -5.79
C GLY A 22 -13.13 11.59 -5.65
N LEU A 23 -12.63 11.42 -4.42
CA LEU A 23 -11.63 10.41 -4.13
C LEU A 23 -12.23 9.08 -4.59
N ARG A 24 -11.75 8.54 -5.72
CA ARG A 24 -12.24 7.30 -6.34
C ARG A 24 -12.39 6.31 -5.19
N ARG A 25 -13.63 5.95 -4.82
CA ARG A 25 -13.93 5.20 -3.59
C ARG A 25 -12.93 4.05 -3.57
N ARG A 26 -11.93 4.11 -2.68
CA ARG A 26 -11.00 2.99 -2.52
C ARG A 26 -11.93 1.87 -2.10
N GLY A 27 -12.08 0.86 -2.96
CA GLY A 27 -12.83 -0.34 -2.60
C GLY A 27 -12.37 -0.80 -1.22
N ALA A 28 -13.24 -1.49 -0.47
CA ALA A 28 -12.90 -2.05 0.84
C ALA A 28 -11.50 -2.69 0.80
N VAL A 29 -10.81 -2.83 1.93
CA VAL A 29 -9.43 -3.35 1.92
C VAL A 29 -9.44 -4.89 1.72
N TYR A 30 -9.95 -5.41 0.59
CA TYR A 30 -10.05 -6.85 0.29
C TYR A 30 -8.73 -7.47 -0.18
N TRP A 31 -7.65 -6.68 -0.29
CA TRP A 31 -6.33 -7.21 -0.62
C TRP A 31 -5.64 -7.89 0.57
N TRP A 32 -6.22 -7.87 1.77
CA TRP A 32 -5.65 -8.55 2.94
C TRP A 32 -6.24 -9.96 3.09
N THR A 33 -5.52 -10.96 2.58
CA THR A 33 -5.93 -12.38 2.61
C THR A 33 -5.31 -13.13 3.78
N SER A 34 -5.87 -14.30 4.13
CA SER A 34 -5.27 -15.23 5.12
C SER A 34 -3.85 -15.63 4.72
N GLU A 35 -3.61 -15.86 3.44
CA GLU A 35 -2.28 -16.12 2.86
C GLU A 35 -1.28 -15.00 3.19
N ILE A 36 -1.66 -13.73 2.99
CA ILE A 36 -0.80 -12.59 3.32
C ILE A 36 -0.54 -12.52 4.83
N ALA A 37 -1.52 -12.87 5.66
CA ALA A 37 -1.33 -12.95 7.11
C ALA A 37 -0.33 -14.05 7.51
N ASP A 38 -0.39 -15.23 6.89
CA ASP A 38 0.58 -16.32 7.07
C ASP A 38 1.98 -15.94 6.61
N LEU A 39 2.11 -15.39 5.40
CA LEU A 39 3.38 -14.91 4.87
C LEU A 39 3.99 -13.82 5.77
N ARG A 40 3.15 -12.94 6.33
CA ARG A 40 3.61 -11.92 7.28
C ARG A 40 4.10 -12.54 8.59
N ARG A 41 3.40 -13.55 9.14
CA ARG A 41 3.86 -14.29 10.33
C ARG A 41 5.22 -14.95 10.08
N SER A 42 5.37 -15.64 8.94
CA SER A 42 6.61 -16.29 8.54
C SER A 42 7.75 -15.29 8.34
N CYS A 43 7.48 -14.17 7.66
CA CYS A 43 8.47 -13.09 7.48
C CYS A 43 8.90 -12.48 8.81
N LEU A 44 7.98 -12.25 9.74
CA LEU A 44 8.30 -11.74 11.08
C LEU A 44 9.14 -12.74 11.88
N ARG A 45 8.86 -14.04 11.76
CA ARG A 45 9.65 -15.10 12.40
C ARG A 45 11.07 -15.12 11.85
N ALA A 46 11.22 -15.14 10.53
CA ALA A 46 12.52 -15.11 9.86
C ALA A 46 13.32 -13.84 10.20
N ARG A 47 12.66 -12.67 10.29
CA ARG A 47 13.29 -11.42 10.72
C ARG A 47 13.86 -11.52 12.15
N ARG A 48 13.09 -12.07 13.10
CA ARG A 48 13.57 -12.25 14.48
C ARG A 48 14.75 -13.21 14.55
N LEU A 49 14.74 -14.27 13.74
CA LEU A 49 15.86 -15.20 13.64
C LEU A 49 17.11 -14.52 13.09
N ALA A 50 16.99 -13.76 12.00
CA ALA A 50 18.10 -12.99 11.44
C ALA A 50 18.69 -11.99 12.43
N GLN A 51 17.84 -11.28 13.19
CA GLN A 51 18.30 -10.35 14.23
C GLN A 51 19.07 -11.06 15.36
N ARG A 52 18.63 -12.26 15.77
CA ARG A 52 19.31 -13.05 16.81
C ARG A 52 20.58 -13.76 16.31
N ALA A 53 20.66 -14.01 15.01
CA ALA A 53 21.81 -14.64 14.37
C ALA A 53 22.94 -13.64 14.05
N HIS A 54 22.76 -12.34 14.31
CA HIS A 54 23.80 -11.35 14.12
C HIS A 54 25.05 -11.70 14.93
N GLY A 55 26.21 -11.76 14.28
CA GLY A 55 27.47 -12.18 14.89
C GLY A 55 27.58 -13.68 15.16
N ARG A 56 26.66 -14.50 14.63
CA ARG A 56 26.73 -15.97 14.67
C ARG A 56 27.10 -16.54 13.30
N PRO A 57 27.67 -17.75 13.22
CA PRO A 57 28.03 -18.38 11.94
C PRO A 57 26.87 -18.56 10.96
N ASN A 58 25.63 -18.57 11.46
CA ASN A 58 24.42 -18.74 10.66
C ASN A 58 23.75 -17.42 10.25
N GLU A 59 24.42 -16.28 10.43
CA GLU A 59 23.88 -14.95 10.10
C GLU A 59 23.40 -14.87 8.65
N ASP A 60 24.26 -15.25 7.70
CA ASP A 60 23.97 -15.13 6.27
C ASP A 60 22.80 -16.01 5.84
N ALA A 61 22.73 -17.24 6.36
CA ALA A 61 21.61 -18.15 6.11
C ALA A 61 20.29 -17.57 6.66
N CYS A 62 20.31 -17.00 7.87
CA CYS A 62 19.13 -16.38 8.47
C CYS A 62 18.71 -15.10 7.72
N ARG A 63 19.69 -14.30 7.27
CA ARG A 63 19.47 -13.10 6.46
C ARG A 63 18.85 -13.45 5.11
N ALA A 64 19.38 -14.47 4.43
CA ALA A 64 18.86 -14.99 3.16
C ALA A 64 17.42 -15.51 3.31
N SER A 65 17.13 -16.25 4.38
CA SER A 65 15.78 -16.71 4.71
C SER A 65 14.80 -15.54 4.93
N CYS A 66 15.21 -14.53 5.69
CA CYS A 66 14.41 -13.32 5.89
C CYS A 66 14.17 -12.56 4.57
N ALA A 67 15.18 -12.47 3.70
CA ALA A 67 15.05 -11.83 2.38
C ALA A 67 14.07 -12.60 1.48
N SER A 68 14.14 -13.94 1.49
CA SER A 68 13.20 -14.81 0.76
C SER A 68 11.77 -14.63 1.24
N ALA A 69 11.53 -14.74 2.56
CA ALA A 69 10.19 -14.57 3.14
C ALA A 69 9.60 -13.18 2.86
N ARG A 70 10.44 -12.13 2.86
CA ARG A 70 10.01 -10.77 2.51
C ARG A 70 9.63 -10.65 1.04
N ARG A 71 10.39 -11.26 0.13
CA ARG A 71 10.07 -11.29 -1.30
C ARG A 71 8.71 -11.95 -1.54
N LEU A 72 8.45 -13.10 -0.90
CA LEU A 72 7.17 -13.79 -1.00
C LEU A 72 6.00 -12.93 -0.50
N LEU A 73 6.15 -12.29 0.67
CA LEU A 73 5.13 -11.39 1.21
C LEU A 73 4.83 -10.22 0.26
N HIS A 74 5.88 -9.57 -0.26
CA HIS A 74 5.72 -8.44 -1.18
C HIS A 74 5.07 -8.87 -2.50
N ALA A 75 5.45 -10.04 -3.02
CA ALA A 75 4.84 -10.61 -4.22
C ALA A 75 3.34 -10.89 -4.01
N ALA A 76 2.96 -11.54 -2.91
CA ALA A 76 1.56 -11.81 -2.57
C ALA A 76 0.75 -10.53 -2.41
N ILE A 77 1.29 -9.53 -1.70
CA ILE A 77 0.63 -8.21 -1.57
C ILE A 77 0.46 -7.54 -2.94
N LYS A 78 1.48 -7.57 -3.80
CA LYS A 78 1.42 -6.98 -5.15
C LYS A 78 0.40 -7.69 -6.04
N THR A 79 0.33 -9.00 -5.96
CA THR A 79 -0.64 -9.82 -6.72
C THR A 79 -2.05 -9.58 -6.21
N SER A 80 -2.28 -9.65 -4.90
CA SER A 80 -3.59 -9.40 -4.30
C SER A 80 -4.07 -8.00 -4.64
N LYS A 81 -3.26 -6.95 -4.42
CA LYS A 81 -3.61 -5.57 -4.82
C LYS A 81 -3.97 -5.45 -6.30
N ARG A 82 -3.29 -6.18 -7.20
CA ARG A 82 -3.59 -6.18 -8.65
C ARG A 82 -4.87 -6.91 -9.01
N LEU A 83 -5.16 -8.05 -8.38
CA LEU A 83 -6.45 -8.74 -8.52
C LEU A 83 -7.56 -7.85 -8.00
N CYS A 84 -7.24 -7.13 -6.93
CA CYS A 84 -8.15 -6.29 -6.25
C CYS A 84 -8.51 -5.09 -7.13
N LEU A 85 -7.56 -4.19 -7.38
CA LEU A 85 -7.75 -2.94 -8.12
C LEU A 85 -8.24 -3.10 -9.59
N LYS A 86 -8.53 -4.34 -10.01
CA LYS A 86 -9.40 -4.78 -11.11
C LYS A 86 -10.76 -4.07 -11.07
#